data_AF-A0A815B7L7-F1
#
_entry.id   AF-A0A815B7L7-F1
#
_cell.length_a   1.000
_cell.length_b   1.000
_cell.length_c   1.000
_cell.angle_alpha   90.00
_cell.angle_beta   90.00
_cell.angle_gamma   90.00
#
_symmetry.space_group_name_H-M   'P 1'
#
loop_
_entity.id
_entity.type
_entity.pdbx_description
1 polymer ?
#
loop_
_entity_poly.entity_id
_entity_poly.type
_entity_poly.pdbx_seq_one_letter_code
_entity_poly.pdbx_strand_id
1 'polypeptide(L)'
;MAAIDRYISTFVSVRCRAFIQLKVAHRMAPLVIILCMVICSHTLIFFDHQPTCGPQLGPYGLFYSVFLIVIGGVLPNFLLVLFGFWTIRNVKASRRRVVALQYLRHKQKRDAQLVLMIFAQAIVSFLLNSTRMSCYSYHLLTANRPNNSFQQTVDNFLVQFSIILAYTNYSESFYINTLMKSTTTSKSTTTAPIATSTTTTSTTTSSGTTSVSITTSRTTSTASSVTTTSAAPTSTTSSVITESTTTSKTATTSTSTSTSAITVIPR
;
A
#
# COMPACT_ATOMS: atom_id res chain seq x y z
N MET A 1 -0.88 -5.88 -0.30
CA MET A 1 -0.93 -6.79 -1.47
C MET A 1 0.45 -7.04 -2.08
N ALA A 2 1.24 -6.02 -2.45
CA ALA A 2 2.58 -6.21 -3.04
C ALA A 2 3.56 -7.05 -2.19
N ALA A 3 3.51 -6.92 -0.85
CA ALA A 3 4.33 -7.72 0.06
C ALA A 3 3.96 -9.21 0.03
N ILE A 4 2.67 -9.52 -0.07
CA ILE A 4 2.14 -10.88 -0.13
C ILE A 4 2.53 -11.52 -1.46
N ASP A 5 2.39 -10.80 -2.58
CA ASP A 5 2.81 -11.28 -3.90
C ASP A 5 4.32 -11.61 -3.93
N ARG A 6 5.15 -10.76 -3.34
CA ARG A 6 6.60 -11.01 -3.20
C ARG A 6 6.93 -12.17 -2.26
N TYR A 7 6.23 -12.29 -1.12
CA TYR A 7 6.35 -13.45 -0.22
C TYR A 7 6.04 -14.75 -0.96
N ILE A 8 4.95 -14.73 -1.71
CA ILE A 8 4.45 -15.84 -2.50
C ILE A 8 5.49 -16.27 -3.56
N SER A 9 6.12 -15.31 -4.24
CA SER A 9 7.15 -15.60 -5.25
C SER A 9 8.43 -16.23 -4.71
N THR A 10 8.71 -16.10 -3.40
CA THR A 10 9.94 -16.60 -2.77
C THR A 10 9.84 -18.03 -2.24
N PHE A 11 8.67 -18.67 -2.35
CA PHE A 11 8.50 -20.08 -1.95
C PHE A 11 9.19 -21.04 -2.92
N VAL A 12 9.97 -21.96 -2.34
CA VAL A 12 10.74 -22.99 -3.09
C VAL A 12 9.94 -24.27 -3.32
N SER A 13 8.91 -24.53 -2.51
CA SER A 13 8.18 -25.78 -2.62
C SER A 13 7.28 -25.75 -3.87
N VAL A 14 7.42 -26.77 -4.71
CA VAL A 14 6.60 -26.94 -5.92
C VAL A 14 5.11 -27.00 -5.57
N ARG A 15 4.79 -27.56 -4.39
CA ARG A 15 3.42 -27.62 -3.84
C ARG A 15 2.88 -26.25 -3.42
N CYS A 16 3.64 -25.38 -2.76
CA CYS A 16 3.17 -24.01 -2.49
C CYS A 16 3.07 -23.20 -3.78
N ARG A 17 4.00 -23.38 -4.72
CA ARG A 17 3.94 -22.72 -6.03
C ARG A 17 2.69 -23.14 -6.82
N ALA A 18 2.24 -24.39 -6.67
CA ALA A 18 0.96 -24.86 -7.19
C ALA A 18 -0.26 -24.30 -6.42
N PHE A 19 -0.14 -24.15 -5.10
CA PHE A 19 -1.17 -23.53 -4.25
C PHE A 19 -1.36 -22.03 -4.53
N ILE A 20 -0.32 -21.39 -5.05
CA ILE A 20 -0.25 -19.97 -5.42
C ILE A 20 -0.73 -19.72 -6.85
N GLN A 21 -1.13 -20.76 -7.59
CA GLN A 21 -1.69 -20.57 -8.93
C GLN A 21 -2.72 -19.45 -8.90
N LEU A 22 -2.65 -18.57 -9.90
CA LEU A 22 -3.50 -17.38 -10.03
C LEU A 22 -5.00 -17.70 -9.78
N LYS A 23 -5.40 -18.95 -10.08
CA LYS A 23 -6.71 -19.54 -9.80
C LYS A 23 -7.10 -19.55 -8.31
N VAL A 24 -6.20 -19.89 -7.39
CA VAL A 24 -6.46 -19.89 -5.94
C VAL A 24 -6.48 -18.48 -5.39
N ALA A 25 -5.55 -17.61 -5.82
CA ALA A 25 -5.57 -16.20 -5.44
C ALA A 25 -6.89 -15.53 -5.86
N HIS A 26 -7.39 -15.86 -7.05
CA HIS A 26 -8.69 -15.39 -7.53
C HIS A 26 -9.87 -15.95 -6.72
N ARG A 27 -9.76 -17.13 -6.10
CA ARG A 27 -10.79 -17.66 -5.19
C ARG A 27 -10.72 -17.03 -3.79
N MET A 28 -9.53 -16.67 -3.31
CA MET A 28 -9.35 -16.03 -2.00
C MET A 28 -9.71 -14.55 -1.99
N ALA A 29 -9.49 -13.83 -3.10
CA ALA A 29 -9.83 -12.42 -3.23
C ALA A 29 -11.32 -12.12 -2.92
N PRO A 30 -12.32 -12.78 -3.52
CA PRO A 30 -13.73 -12.53 -3.20
C PRO A 30 -14.07 -12.93 -1.77
N LEU A 31 -13.44 -13.96 -1.18
CA LEU A 31 -13.66 -14.31 0.23
C LEU A 31 -13.23 -13.18 1.17
N VAL A 32 -12.07 -12.55 0.91
CA VAL A 32 -11.61 -11.39 1.69
C VAL A 32 -12.54 -10.19 1.49
N ILE A 33 -13.01 -9.95 0.25
CA ILE A 33 -13.96 -8.87 -0.04
C ILE A 33 -15.29 -9.10 0.70
N ILE A 34 -15.85 -10.32 0.65
CA ILE A 34 -17.09 -10.67 1.36
C ILE A 34 -16.90 -10.50 2.86
N LEU A 35 -15.79 -10.99 3.42
CA LEU A 35 -15.47 -10.82 4.83
C LEU A 35 -15.37 -9.33 5.20
N CYS A 36 -14.73 -8.51 4.38
CA CYS A 36 -14.68 -7.06 4.55
C CYS A 36 -16.07 -6.42 4.47
N MET A 37 -16.95 -6.85 3.56
CA MET A 37 -18.32 -6.33 3.46
C MET A 37 -19.14 -6.68 4.70
N VAL A 38 -19.07 -7.92 5.17
CA VAL A 38 -19.73 -8.36 6.43
C VAL A 38 -19.19 -7.54 7.60
N ILE A 39 -17.86 -7.37 7.67
CA ILE A 39 -17.22 -6.50 8.65
C ILE A 39 -17.69 -5.06 8.51
N CYS A 40 -17.81 -4.46 7.33
CA CYS A 40 -18.24 -3.06 7.20
C CYS A 40 -19.75 -2.89 7.42
N SER A 41 -20.54 -3.94 7.27
CA SER A 41 -22.00 -3.88 7.38
C SER A 41 -22.47 -3.45 8.77
N HIS A 42 -21.80 -3.87 9.86
CA HIS A 42 -22.17 -3.41 11.21
C HIS A 42 -21.98 -1.89 11.34
N THR A 43 -20.92 -1.32 10.76
CA THR A 43 -20.67 0.12 10.79
C THR A 43 -21.80 0.90 10.13
N LEU A 44 -22.37 0.39 9.03
CA LEU A 44 -23.48 1.04 8.33
C LEU A 44 -24.79 1.04 9.13
N ILE A 45 -25.05 -0.01 9.91
CA ILE A 45 -26.31 -0.16 10.67
C ILE A 45 -26.33 0.77 11.88
N PHE A 46 -25.19 0.98 12.53
CA PHE A 46 -25.10 1.70 13.81
C PHE A 46 -24.52 3.12 13.69
N PHE A 47 -24.31 3.62 12.48
CA PHE A 47 -23.97 5.02 12.25
C PHE A 47 -25.24 5.86 12.14
N ASP A 48 -25.46 6.75 13.11
CA ASP A 48 -26.57 7.68 13.08
C ASP A 48 -26.19 8.95 12.29
N HIS A 49 -27.16 9.57 11.62
CA HIS A 49 -26.93 10.67 10.67
C HIS A 49 -27.21 12.08 11.23
N GLN A 50 -27.61 12.25 12.49
CA GLN A 50 -27.86 13.60 13.05
C GLN A 50 -27.47 13.78 14.51
N PRO A 51 -26.97 14.98 14.92
CA PRO A 51 -26.44 16.10 14.12
C PRO A 51 -24.92 15.99 13.85
N THR A 52 -24.23 15.07 14.51
CA THR A 52 -22.80 14.81 14.32
C THR A 52 -22.65 13.46 13.65
N CYS A 53 -22.16 13.41 12.41
CA CYS A 53 -21.84 12.16 11.72
C CYS A 53 -20.79 11.38 12.53
N GLY A 54 -21.24 10.45 13.35
CA GLY A 54 -20.39 9.73 14.30
C GLY A 54 -21.07 8.49 14.87
N PRO A 55 -20.30 7.59 15.50
CA PRO A 55 -20.87 6.44 16.19
C PRO A 55 -21.78 6.93 17.32
N GLN A 56 -22.90 6.24 17.52
CA GLN A 56 -23.83 6.53 18.60
C GLN A 56 -23.09 6.52 19.95
N LEU A 57 -23.26 7.59 20.74
CA LEU A 57 -22.66 7.68 22.09
C LEU A 57 -23.20 6.56 22.97
N GLY A 58 -22.31 5.91 23.73
CA GLY A 58 -22.65 4.81 24.64
C GLY A 58 -21.75 3.58 24.45
N PRO A 59 -22.23 2.37 24.80
CA PRO A 59 -21.42 1.16 24.77
C PRO A 59 -20.97 0.79 23.34
N TYR A 60 -21.77 1.15 22.33
CA TYR A 60 -21.41 0.92 20.93
C TYR A 60 -20.18 1.72 20.50
N GLY A 61 -20.03 2.98 20.93
CA GLY A 61 -18.84 3.79 20.63
C GLY A 61 -17.54 3.17 21.16
N LEU A 62 -17.60 2.52 22.33
CA LEU A 62 -16.47 1.79 22.89
C LEU A 62 -16.18 0.51 22.10
N PHE A 63 -17.22 -0.27 21.78
CA PHE A 63 -17.09 -1.47 20.92
C PHE A 63 -16.48 -1.10 19.56
N TYR A 64 -16.99 -0.07 18.90
CA TYR A 64 -16.51 0.40 17.61
C TYR A 64 -15.04 0.87 17.67
N SER A 65 -14.64 1.55 18.74
CA SER A 65 -13.24 1.94 18.93
C SER A 65 -12.32 0.74 19.09
N VAL A 66 -12.69 -0.23 19.94
CA VAL A 66 -11.91 -1.47 20.09
C VAL A 66 -11.86 -2.25 18.77
N PHE A 67 -12.99 -2.32 18.06
CA PHE A 67 -13.10 -2.95 16.76
C PHE A 67 -12.14 -2.32 15.74
N LEU A 68 -12.14 -1.00 15.62
CA LEU A 68 -11.23 -0.28 14.74
C LEU A 68 -9.76 -0.54 15.09
N ILE A 69 -9.41 -0.55 16.37
CA ILE A 69 -8.04 -0.84 16.82
C ILE A 69 -7.63 -2.25 16.40
N VAL A 70 -8.46 -3.25 16.69
CA VAL A 70 -8.13 -4.65 16.45
C VAL A 70 -8.15 -4.96 14.96
N ILE A 71 -9.24 -4.65 14.26
CA ILE A 71 -9.44 -5.04 12.86
C ILE A 71 -8.71 -4.10 11.91
N GLY A 72 -8.76 -2.79 12.14
CA GLY A 72 -8.13 -1.79 11.28
C GLY A 72 -6.65 -1.56 11.59
N GLY A 73 -6.23 -1.76 12.84
CA GLY A 73 -4.86 -1.54 13.29
C GLY A 73 -4.06 -2.82 13.43
N VAL A 74 -4.41 -3.65 14.40
CA VAL A 74 -3.56 -4.76 14.86
C VAL A 74 -3.54 -5.90 13.85
N LEU A 75 -4.70 -6.34 13.37
CA LEU A 75 -4.84 -7.53 12.52
C LEU A 75 -4.04 -7.45 11.21
N PRO A 76 -4.17 -6.40 10.36
CA PRO A 76 -3.42 -6.33 9.09
C PRO A 76 -1.91 -6.25 9.32
N ASN A 77 -1.48 -5.53 10.35
CA ASN A 77 -0.06 -5.40 10.68
C ASN A 77 0.51 -6.69 11.25
N PHE A 78 -0.23 -7.38 12.12
CA PHE A 78 0.17 -8.68 12.66
C PHE A 78 0.30 -9.71 11.54
N LEU A 79 -0.65 -9.76 10.61
CA LEU A 79 -0.57 -10.63 9.43
C LEU A 79 0.65 -10.31 8.57
N LEU A 80 0.95 -9.03 8.33
CA LEU A 80 2.14 -8.61 7.58
C LEU A 80 3.44 -9.04 8.27
N VAL A 81 3.54 -8.85 9.59
CA VAL A 81 4.72 -9.27 10.36
C VAL A 81 4.86 -10.79 10.36
N LEU A 82 3.77 -11.52 10.53
CA LEU A 82 3.75 -12.98 10.51
C LEU A 82 4.21 -13.52 9.15
N PHE A 83 3.63 -13.02 8.05
CA PHE A 83 4.03 -13.41 6.70
C PHE A 83 5.47 -13.00 6.39
N GLY A 84 5.91 -11.81 6.81
CA GLY A 84 7.29 -11.33 6.67
C GLY A 84 8.29 -12.24 7.40
N PHE A 85 8.00 -12.58 8.65
CA PHE A 85 8.83 -13.50 9.44
C PHE A 85 8.91 -14.88 8.78
N TRP A 86 7.77 -15.40 8.32
CA TRP A 86 7.72 -16.70 7.67
C TRP A 86 8.48 -16.70 6.33
N THR A 87 8.46 -15.56 5.60
CA THR A 87 9.28 -15.32 4.40
C THR A 87 10.76 -15.48 4.72
N ILE A 88 11.25 -14.76 5.73
CA ILE A 88 12.66 -14.75 6.11
C ILE A 88 13.10 -16.16 6.49
N ARG A 89 12.26 -16.89 7.23
CA ARG A 89 12.53 -18.26 7.66
C ARG A 89 12.66 -19.21 6.46
N ASN A 90 11.73 -19.12 5.50
CA ASN A 90 11.79 -19.91 4.26
C ASN A 90 12.99 -19.55 3.38
N VAL A 91 13.33 -18.27 3.25
CA VAL A 91 14.50 -17.82 2.49
C VAL A 91 15.80 -18.34 3.13
N LYS A 92 15.91 -18.31 4.46
CA LYS A 92 17.06 -18.88 5.18
C LYS A 92 17.18 -20.39 4.98
N ALA A 93 16.05 -21.11 5.04
CA ALA A 93 16.03 -22.56 4.79
C ALA A 93 16.40 -22.91 3.34
N SER A 94 15.89 -22.14 2.37
CA SER A 94 16.23 -22.26 0.95
C SER A 94 17.73 -22.06 0.70
N ARG A 95 18.34 -21.05 1.33
CA ARG A 95 19.78 -20.77 1.19
C ARG A 95 20.67 -21.95 1.58
N ARG A 96 20.27 -22.78 2.54
CA ARG A 96 21.04 -23.96 2.95
C ARG A 96 21.04 -25.06 1.87
N ARG A 97 20.02 -25.12 1.01
CA ARG A 97 19.87 -26.17 -0.01
C ARG A 97 20.49 -25.81 -1.36
N VAL A 98 20.67 -24.51 -1.68
CA VAL A 98 21.06 -24.03 -3.02
C VAL A 98 22.49 -23.45 -3.04
N VAL A 99 23.40 -23.95 -2.20
CA VAL A 99 24.81 -23.48 -2.16
C VAL A 99 25.52 -23.62 -3.53
N ALA A 100 25.02 -24.48 -4.41
CA ALA A 100 25.64 -24.80 -5.71
C ALA A 100 25.52 -23.72 -6.80
N LEU A 101 24.63 -22.72 -6.70
CA LEU A 101 24.42 -21.72 -7.77
C LEU A 101 24.78 -20.30 -7.31
N GLN A 102 26.08 -19.97 -7.38
CA GLN A 102 26.60 -18.63 -7.03
C GLN A 102 25.94 -17.49 -7.81
N TYR A 103 25.51 -17.72 -9.07
CA TYR A 103 24.81 -16.73 -9.88
C TYR A 103 23.47 -16.27 -9.25
N LEU A 104 22.71 -17.19 -8.64
CA LEU A 104 21.45 -16.85 -7.96
C LEU A 104 21.66 -16.03 -6.67
N ARG A 105 22.85 -16.14 -6.06
CA ARG A 105 23.18 -15.46 -4.80
C ARG A 105 23.11 -13.94 -4.94
N HIS A 106 23.51 -13.39 -6.09
CA HIS A 106 23.54 -11.94 -6.28
C HIS A 106 22.13 -11.34 -6.47
N LYS A 107 21.25 -12.04 -7.20
CA LYS A 107 19.84 -11.68 -7.37
C LYS A 107 19.10 -11.76 -6.02
N GLN A 108 19.34 -12.83 -5.26
CA GLN A 108 18.70 -13.09 -3.97
C GLN A 108 19.05 -12.07 -2.88
N LYS A 109 20.26 -11.48 -2.89
CA LYS A 109 20.62 -10.41 -1.95
C LYS A 109 19.74 -9.17 -2.13
N ARG A 110 19.48 -8.78 -3.38
CA ARG A 110 18.61 -7.62 -3.67
C ARG A 110 17.17 -7.90 -3.26
N ASP A 111 16.67 -9.10 -3.55
CA ASP A 111 15.31 -9.49 -3.17
C ASP A 111 15.15 -9.50 -1.64
N ALA A 112 16.16 -9.98 -0.90
CA ALA A 112 16.14 -9.95 0.56
C ALA A 112 16.20 -8.52 1.13
N GLN A 113 17.01 -7.64 0.55
CA GLN A 113 17.07 -6.22 0.96
C GLN A 113 15.73 -5.53 0.73
N LEU A 114 15.09 -5.83 -0.40
CA LEU A 114 13.80 -5.28 -0.76
C LEU A 114 12.68 -5.80 0.16
N VAL A 115 12.72 -7.08 0.56
CA VAL A 115 11.79 -7.63 1.56
C VAL A 115 12.03 -6.99 2.94
N LEU A 116 13.30 -6.80 3.33
CA LEU A 116 13.64 -6.14 4.59
C LEU A 116 13.13 -4.70 4.64
N MET A 117 13.23 -3.96 3.53
CA MET A 117 12.72 -2.60 3.43
C MET A 117 11.19 -2.55 3.61
N ILE A 118 10.43 -3.45 2.95
CA ILE A 118 8.97 -3.55 3.12
C ILE A 118 8.60 -3.95 4.55
N PHE A 119 9.41 -4.79 5.20
CA PHE A 119 9.18 -5.18 6.58
C PHE A 119 9.43 -4.01 7.55
N ALA A 120 10.52 -3.26 7.36
CA ALA A 120 10.80 -2.06 8.12
C ALA A 120 9.69 -1.02 7.95
N GLN A 121 9.22 -0.83 6.71
CA GLN A 121 8.05 -0.02 6.39
C GLN A 121 6.84 -0.45 7.23
N ALA A 122 6.46 -1.74 7.16
CA ALA A 122 5.30 -2.24 7.89
C ALA A 122 5.40 -2.02 9.42
N ILE A 123 6.61 -2.11 9.99
CA ILE A 123 6.84 -1.79 11.41
C ILE A 123 6.61 -0.30 11.69
N VAL A 124 7.16 0.58 10.85
CA VAL A 124 6.97 2.03 10.99
C VAL A 124 5.49 2.39 10.83
N SER A 125 4.81 1.88 9.80
CA SER A 125 3.37 2.08 9.62
C SER A 125 2.56 1.54 10.81
N PHE A 126 2.96 0.41 11.40
CA PHE A 126 2.33 -0.16 12.60
C PHE A 126 2.48 0.77 13.81
N LEU A 127 3.68 1.29 14.08
CA LEU A 127 3.92 2.21 15.19
C LEU A 127 3.13 3.52 15.02
N LEU A 128 3.14 4.08 13.81
CA LEU A 128 2.39 5.30 13.48
C LEU A 128 0.88 5.09 13.65
N ASN A 129 0.34 3.98 13.12
CA ASN A 129 -1.08 3.69 13.21
C ASN A 129 -1.50 3.31 14.63
N SER A 130 -0.67 2.58 15.38
CA SER A 130 -0.93 2.28 16.79
C SER A 130 -0.96 3.57 17.62
N THR A 131 -0.04 4.49 17.39
CA THR A 131 -0.02 5.80 18.06
C THR A 131 -1.29 6.60 17.74
N ARG A 132 -1.68 6.64 16.47
CA ARG A 132 -2.93 7.28 16.01
C ARG A 132 -4.16 6.75 16.75
N MET A 133 -4.26 5.42 16.83
CA MET A 133 -5.38 4.76 17.49
C MET A 133 -5.38 4.95 19.01
N SER A 134 -4.21 5.00 19.64
CA SER A 134 -4.08 5.34 21.07
C SER A 134 -4.56 6.76 21.36
N CYS A 135 -4.18 7.74 20.53
CA CYS A 135 -4.66 9.12 20.65
C CYS A 135 -6.18 9.21 20.48
N TYR A 136 -6.74 8.50 19.50
CA TYR A 136 -8.20 8.48 19.28
C TYR A 136 -8.95 7.85 20.45
N SER A 137 -8.41 6.75 21.00
CA SER A 137 -8.99 6.09 22.18
C SER A 137 -8.97 7.02 23.40
N TYR A 138 -7.87 7.75 23.60
CA TYR A 138 -7.75 8.75 24.67
C TYR A 138 -8.79 9.87 24.51
N HIS A 139 -8.99 10.37 23.30
CA HIS A 139 -10.01 11.38 23.00
C HIS A 139 -11.42 10.86 23.32
N LEU A 140 -11.74 9.62 22.94
CA LEU A 140 -13.05 9.02 23.24
C LEU A 140 -13.30 8.86 24.75
N LEU A 141 -12.28 8.44 25.50
CA LEU A 141 -12.38 8.27 26.94
C LEU A 141 -12.53 9.61 27.68
N THR A 142 -11.89 10.65 27.16
CA THR A 142 -11.96 12.00 27.74
C THR A 142 -13.24 12.73 27.39
N ALA A 143 -13.91 12.39 26.28
CA ALA A 143 -15.14 13.06 25.83
C ALA A 143 -16.29 13.07 26.86
N ASN A 144 -16.30 12.12 27.81
CA ASN A 144 -17.33 12.04 28.86
C ASN A 144 -16.96 12.77 30.16
N ARG A 145 -15.77 13.35 30.27
CA ARG A 145 -15.38 14.16 31.44
C ARG A 145 -15.73 15.64 31.21
N PRO A 146 -16.17 16.37 32.25
CA PRO A 146 -16.30 17.83 32.16
C PRO A 146 -14.90 18.43 31.95
N ASN A 147 -14.71 19.07 30.80
CA ASN A 147 -13.39 19.48 30.33
C ASN A 147 -12.99 20.85 30.91
N ASN A 148 -11.81 20.91 31.51
CA ASN A 148 -11.12 22.17 31.75
C ASN A 148 -10.61 22.76 30.42
N SER A 149 -10.52 24.07 30.30
CA SER A 149 -10.04 24.77 29.09
C SER A 149 -8.68 24.27 28.61
N PHE A 150 -7.79 23.94 29.55
CA PHE A 150 -6.48 23.34 29.26
C PHE A 150 -6.61 21.96 28.58
N GLN A 151 -7.50 21.11 29.08
CA GLN A 151 -7.69 19.75 28.56
C GLN A 151 -8.23 19.77 27.13
N GLN A 152 -9.15 20.69 26.83
CA GLN A 152 -9.65 20.91 25.47
C GLN A 152 -8.53 21.32 24.49
N THR A 153 -7.51 22.05 24.96
CA THR A 153 -6.37 22.45 24.11
C THR A 153 -5.48 21.25 23.81
N VAL A 154 -5.21 20.42 24.81
CA VAL A 154 -4.43 19.17 24.65
C VAL A 154 -5.16 18.19 23.73
N ASP A 155 -6.48 18.04 23.86
CA ASP A 155 -7.28 17.15 23.01
C ASP A 155 -7.25 17.61 21.55
N ASN A 156 -7.41 18.90 21.28
CA ASN A 156 -7.29 19.46 19.94
C ASN A 156 -5.88 19.23 19.35
N PHE A 157 -4.83 19.43 20.15
CA PHE A 157 -3.46 19.15 19.72
C PHE A 157 -3.25 17.68 19.36
N LEU A 158 -3.74 16.74 20.19
CA LEU A 158 -3.64 15.31 19.92
C LEU A 158 -4.38 14.89 18.65
N VAL A 159 -5.55 15.49 18.39
CA VAL A 159 -6.30 15.26 17.14
C VAL A 159 -5.50 15.76 15.94
N GLN A 160 -4.94 16.96 15.99
CA GLN A 160 -4.11 17.48 14.89
C GLN A 160 -2.85 16.64 14.66
N PHE A 161 -2.18 16.22 15.74
CA PHE A 161 -1.03 15.34 15.65
C PHE A 161 -1.38 13.98 15.03
N SER A 162 -2.53 13.41 15.41
CA SER A 162 -3.08 12.17 14.84
C SER A 162 -3.33 12.28 13.32
N ILE A 163 -3.84 13.42 12.87
CA ILE A 163 -4.04 13.72 11.44
C ILE A 163 -2.70 13.77 10.69
N ILE A 164 -1.69 14.45 11.25
CA ILE A 164 -0.35 14.53 10.66
C ILE A 164 0.26 13.12 10.53
N LEU A 165 0.18 12.29 11.57
CA LEU A 165 0.64 10.89 11.52
C LEU A 165 -0.06 10.09 10.42
N ALA A 166 -1.37 10.31 10.21
CA ALA A 166 -2.11 9.67 9.14
C ALA A 166 -1.59 10.07 7.75
N TYR A 167 -1.30 11.36 7.54
CA TYR A 167 -0.71 11.84 6.29
C TYR A 167 0.71 11.32 6.07
N THR A 168 1.53 11.21 7.12
CA THR A 168 2.87 10.61 7.03
C THR A 168 2.81 9.15 6.61
N ASN A 169 1.82 8.39 7.08
CA ASN A 169 1.62 7.00 6.66
C ASN A 169 1.29 6.92 5.15
N TYR A 170 0.46 7.84 4.64
CA TYR A 170 0.15 7.88 3.21
C TYR A 170 1.37 8.25 2.34
N SER A 171 2.23 9.16 2.81
CA SER A 171 3.43 9.57 2.07
C SER A 171 4.54 8.51 2.05
N GLU A 172 4.52 7.54 2.97
CA GLU A 172 5.52 6.47 3.05
C GLU A 172 5.65 5.68 1.74
N SER A 173 4.53 5.39 1.08
CA SER A 173 4.52 4.68 -0.21
C SER A 173 5.23 5.46 -1.31
N PHE A 174 5.17 6.80 -1.27
CA PHE A 174 5.84 7.67 -2.22
C PHE A 174 7.37 7.65 -2.02
N TYR A 175 7.83 7.77 -0.77
CA TYR A 175 9.26 7.72 -0.46
C TYR A 175 9.89 6.38 -0.85
N ILE A 176 9.18 5.28 -0.62
CA ILE A 176 9.69 3.95 -0.95
C ILE A 176 9.80 3.74 -2.46
N ASN A 177 8.81 4.17 -3.23
CA ASN A 177 8.90 4.09 -4.69
C ASN A 177 10.04 4.95 -5.24
N THR A 178 10.33 6.08 -4.59
CA THR A 178 11.43 6.97 -4.97
C THR A 178 12.80 6.37 -4.63
N LEU A 179 12.98 5.84 -3.42
CA LEU A 179 14.22 5.18 -2.98
C LEU A 179 14.51 3.89 -3.78
N MET A 180 13.46 3.18 -4.19
CA MET A 180 13.61 2.00 -5.04
C MET A 180 14.14 2.32 -6.44
N LYS A 181 13.75 3.47 -7.03
CA LYS A 181 14.21 3.89 -8.36
C LYS A 181 15.68 4.32 -8.37
N SER A 182 16.15 5.03 -7.34
CA SER A 182 17.55 5.51 -7.30
C SER A 182 18.57 4.36 -7.23
N THR A 183 18.21 3.26 -6.58
CA THR A 183 19.09 2.10 -6.40
C THR A 183 19.37 1.35 -7.72
N THR A 184 18.48 1.46 -8.72
CA THR A 184 18.66 0.80 -10.03
C THR A 184 19.54 1.57 -11.01
N THR A 185 19.68 2.88 -10.88
CA THR A 185 20.37 3.71 -11.89
C THR A 185 21.88 3.73 -11.69
N SER A 186 22.40 3.39 -10.50
CA SER A 186 23.82 3.54 -10.17
C SER A 186 24.77 2.47 -10.75
N LYS A 187 24.30 1.49 -11.53
CA LYS A 187 25.15 0.40 -12.05
C LYS A 187 25.11 0.18 -13.57
N SER A 188 24.57 1.12 -14.33
CA SER A 188 24.81 1.15 -15.78
C SER A 188 26.13 1.88 -16.08
N THR A 189 27.24 1.38 -15.53
CA THR A 189 28.56 1.73 -16.09
C THR A 189 28.66 0.97 -17.41
N THR A 190 28.45 1.73 -18.48
CA THR A 190 28.79 1.46 -19.87
C THR A 190 29.91 0.42 -20.01
N THR A 191 29.54 -0.86 -20.07
CA THR A 191 30.38 -1.84 -20.73
C THR A 191 30.01 -1.70 -22.19
N ALA A 192 30.87 -1.02 -22.95
CA ALA A 192 30.74 -0.94 -24.39
C ALA A 192 30.50 -2.35 -24.96
N PRO A 193 29.63 -2.52 -25.96
CA PRO A 193 29.43 -3.81 -26.58
C PRO A 193 30.75 -4.26 -27.21
N ILE A 194 31.46 -5.16 -26.55
CA ILE A 194 32.53 -5.93 -27.17
C ILE A 194 31.83 -6.85 -28.16
N ALA A 195 31.90 -6.49 -29.44
CA ALA A 195 31.49 -7.33 -30.55
C ALA A 195 32.21 -8.68 -30.44
N THR A 196 31.52 -9.68 -29.91
CA THR A 196 32.04 -11.04 -29.81
C THR A 196 31.65 -11.76 -31.09
N SER A 197 32.57 -11.77 -32.06
CA SER A 197 32.46 -12.59 -33.25
C SER A 197 32.44 -14.07 -32.84
N THR A 198 31.27 -14.71 -32.94
CA THR A 198 31.13 -16.14 -32.67
C THR A 198 31.44 -16.90 -33.96
N THR A 199 32.63 -17.50 -34.04
CA THR A 199 32.98 -18.41 -35.14
C THR A 199 32.52 -19.81 -34.78
N THR A 200 31.42 -20.26 -35.37
CA THR A 200 30.92 -21.63 -35.22
C THR A 200 31.60 -22.52 -36.26
N THR A 201 32.54 -23.36 -35.84
CA THR A 201 33.11 -24.41 -36.68
C THR A 201 32.31 -25.70 -36.48
N SER A 202 31.47 -26.04 -37.46
CA SER A 202 30.81 -27.34 -37.55
C SER A 202 31.65 -28.29 -38.39
N THR A 203 32.16 -29.37 -37.78
CA THR A 203 32.88 -30.43 -38.48
C THR A 203 31.93 -31.63 -38.64
N THR A 204 31.52 -31.90 -39.88
CA THR A 204 30.71 -33.08 -40.20
C THR A 204 31.63 -34.13 -40.83
N THR A 205 31.90 -35.22 -40.12
CA THR A 205 32.73 -36.32 -40.62
C THR A 205 31.84 -37.34 -41.32
N SER A 206 31.89 -37.34 -42.65
CA SER A 206 31.32 -38.36 -43.53
C SER A 206 32.45 -39.03 -44.29
N SER A 207 32.47 -40.35 -44.23
CA SER A 207 33.47 -41.26 -44.82
C SER A 207 33.87 -40.88 -46.25
N GLY A 208 35.15 -40.54 -46.41
CA GLY A 208 35.86 -40.54 -47.69
C GLY A 208 35.59 -39.33 -48.59
N THR A 209 36.15 -38.17 -48.23
CA THR A 209 36.78 -37.13 -49.09
C THR A 209 36.71 -35.79 -48.33
N THR A 210 37.86 -35.23 -47.97
CA THR A 210 37.94 -33.99 -47.18
C THR A 210 37.88 -32.77 -48.09
N SER A 211 36.81 -31.99 -48.03
CA SER A 211 36.74 -30.64 -48.59
C SER A 211 36.43 -29.64 -47.47
N VAL A 212 37.25 -28.59 -47.37
CA VAL A 212 37.11 -27.51 -46.38
C VAL A 212 36.53 -26.30 -47.08
N SER A 213 35.25 -25.99 -46.82
CA SER A 213 34.61 -24.76 -47.28
C SER A 213 34.46 -23.78 -46.12
N ILE A 214 35.11 -22.62 -46.21
CA ILE A 214 34.97 -21.53 -45.25
C ILE A 214 33.92 -20.56 -45.79
N THR A 215 32.75 -20.51 -45.16
CA THR A 215 31.70 -19.56 -45.51
C THR A 215 31.64 -18.44 -44.48
N THR A 216 32.13 -17.26 -44.84
CA THR A 216 32.04 -16.04 -44.03
C THR A 216 30.74 -15.32 -44.36
N SER A 217 29.76 -15.37 -43.48
CA SER A 217 28.52 -14.58 -43.60
C SER A 217 28.57 -13.37 -42.64
N ARG A 218 28.42 -12.17 -43.20
CA ARG A 218 28.40 -10.89 -42.47
C ARG A 218 26.96 -10.38 -42.41
N THR A 219 26.34 -10.46 -41.25
CA THR A 219 24.98 -9.93 -41.03
C THR A 219 25.08 -8.52 -40.45
N THR A 220 24.87 -7.51 -41.28
CA THR A 220 24.66 -6.12 -40.86
C THR A 220 23.19 -5.91 -40.51
N SER A 221 22.89 -5.71 -39.22
CA SER A 221 21.56 -5.27 -38.77
C SER A 221 21.46 -3.74 -38.87
N THR A 222 20.77 -3.26 -39.90
CA THR A 222 20.39 -1.85 -40.01
C THR A 222 19.18 -1.59 -39.11
N ALA A 223 19.35 -0.71 -38.12
CA ALA A 223 18.25 -0.26 -37.27
C ALA A 223 17.38 0.75 -38.05
N SER A 224 16.19 0.34 -38.46
CA SER A 224 15.16 1.25 -38.99
C SER A 224 14.41 1.91 -37.83
N SER A 225 14.69 3.20 -37.62
CA SER A 225 13.88 4.08 -36.79
C SER A 225 12.61 4.47 -37.53
N VAL A 226 11.46 3.93 -37.12
CA VAL A 226 10.14 4.37 -37.60
C VAL A 226 9.64 5.48 -36.68
N THR A 227 9.73 6.71 -37.19
CA THR A 227 9.06 7.89 -36.64
C THR A 227 7.58 7.80 -36.97
N THR A 228 6.72 7.67 -35.95
CA THR A 228 5.27 7.81 -36.11
C THR A 228 4.81 9.12 -35.49
N THR A 229 4.57 10.09 -36.37
CA THR A 229 3.82 11.30 -36.12
C THR A 229 2.35 10.93 -35.89
N SER A 230 1.76 11.31 -34.75
CA SER A 230 0.32 11.19 -34.52
C SER A 230 -0.23 12.53 -34.03
N ALA A 231 -1.27 12.95 -34.74
CA ALA A 231 -1.87 14.27 -34.72
C ALA A 231 -2.76 14.50 -33.50
N ALA A 232 -2.92 15.78 -33.17
CA ALA A 232 -3.96 16.31 -32.29
C ALA A 232 -5.37 15.97 -32.81
N PRO A 233 -6.38 16.05 -31.92
CA PRO A 233 -7.57 16.78 -32.29
C PRO A 233 -8.00 17.80 -31.23
N THR A 234 -8.25 19.00 -31.73
CA THR A 234 -9.03 20.08 -31.14
C THR A 234 -10.53 19.78 -31.37
N SER A 235 -11.37 19.87 -30.34
CA SER A 235 -12.66 20.60 -30.35
C SER A 235 -13.59 20.18 -29.19
N THR A 236 -13.81 21.16 -28.30
CA THR A 236 -15.11 21.74 -27.94
C THR A 236 -16.37 20.86 -27.98
N THR A 237 -17.03 20.68 -26.84
CA THR A 237 -18.52 20.74 -26.75
C THR A 237 -18.97 21.17 -25.36
N SER A 238 -19.83 22.18 -25.35
CA SER A 238 -20.51 22.82 -24.24
C SER A 238 -21.67 21.99 -23.65
N SER A 239 -21.91 22.14 -22.34
CA SER A 239 -23.22 22.11 -21.66
C SER A 239 -22.94 22.57 -20.22
N VAL A 240 -23.36 23.74 -19.71
CA VAL A 240 -24.70 24.33 -19.55
C VAL A 240 -25.68 23.32 -18.98
N ILE A 241 -25.69 23.22 -17.64
CA ILE A 241 -26.86 22.81 -16.87
C ILE A 241 -27.14 23.93 -15.87
N THR A 242 -28.28 24.55 -16.08
CA THR A 242 -28.97 25.53 -15.25
C THR A 242 -30.05 24.77 -14.50
N GLU A 243 -29.95 24.61 -13.19
CA GLU A 243 -31.06 24.26 -12.28
C GLU A 243 -30.59 24.59 -10.85
N SER A 244 -31.35 25.11 -9.89
CA SER A 244 -32.65 25.78 -9.82
C SER A 244 -32.69 26.27 -8.37
N THR A 245 -32.48 27.56 -8.15
CA THR A 245 -32.61 28.19 -6.83
C THR A 245 -34.08 28.21 -6.45
N THR A 246 -34.50 27.33 -5.53
CA THR A 246 -35.85 27.39 -4.95
C THR A 246 -35.77 27.87 -3.51
N THR A 247 -36.16 29.13 -3.35
CA THR A 247 -36.44 29.81 -2.09
C THR A 247 -37.70 29.22 -1.46
N SER A 248 -37.63 28.76 -0.20
CA SER A 248 -38.81 28.62 0.67
C SER A 248 -38.35 28.81 2.12
N LYS A 249 -38.58 29.98 2.72
CA LYS A 249 -39.74 30.37 3.55
C LYS A 249 -39.81 29.65 4.91
N THR A 250 -39.39 30.40 5.93
CA THR A 250 -40.04 30.59 7.25
C THR A 250 -40.32 29.37 8.14
N ALA A 251 -39.58 29.28 9.24
CA ALA A 251 -40.15 28.92 10.54
C ALA A 251 -39.37 29.64 11.66
N THR A 252 -39.92 30.79 12.06
CA THR A 252 -39.60 31.52 13.28
C THR A 252 -39.91 30.60 14.48
N THR A 253 -38.89 30.10 15.17
CA THR A 253 -39.06 29.47 16.49
C THR A 253 -38.45 30.39 17.54
N SER A 254 -39.35 31.13 18.19
CA SER A 254 -39.13 31.85 19.43
C SER A 254 -38.55 30.92 20.49
N THR A 255 -37.27 31.10 20.82
CA THR A 255 -36.69 30.53 22.04
C THR A 255 -36.70 31.62 23.10
N SER A 256 -37.54 31.41 24.11
CA SER A 256 -37.64 32.18 25.34
C SER A 256 -36.28 32.25 26.04
N THR A 257 -35.68 33.43 26.05
CA THR A 257 -34.54 33.77 26.89
C THR A 257 -34.98 33.74 28.35
N SER A 258 -34.57 32.69 29.07
CA SER A 258 -34.71 32.63 30.52
C SER A 258 -33.62 33.49 31.14
N THR A 259 -34.02 34.63 31.67
CA THR A 259 -33.22 35.58 32.44
C THR A 259 -32.68 34.92 33.70
N SER A 260 -31.43 34.47 33.68
CA SER A 260 -30.71 34.10 34.90
C SER A 260 -30.10 35.35 35.52
N ALA A 261 -30.56 35.66 36.73
CA ALA A 261 -30.14 36.80 37.52
C ALA A 261 -28.62 36.76 37.80
N ILE A 262 -27.95 37.86 37.45
CA ILE A 262 -26.58 38.14 37.89
C ILE A 262 -26.69 38.68 39.32
N THR A 263 -26.36 37.84 40.30
CA THR A 263 -26.12 38.29 41.68
C THR A 263 -24.76 38.99 41.73
N VAL A 264 -24.78 40.32 41.70
CA VAL A 264 -23.62 41.16 42.02
C VAL A 264 -23.42 41.12 43.54
N ILE A 265 -22.28 40.59 43.97
CA ILE A 265 -21.80 40.68 45.37
C ILE A 265 -20.97 41.97 45.46
N PRO A 266 -21.40 43.00 46.22
CA PRO A 266 -20.55 44.15 46.47
C PRO A 266 -19.46 43.80 47.50
N ARG A 267 -18.25 44.28 47.21
CA ARG A 267 -17.16 44.43 48.18
C ARG A 267 -17.22 45.82 48.81
#